data_AF-A0A2P8H5L2-F1
#
_entry.id   AF-A0A2P8H5L2-F1
#
_cell.length_a   1.000
_cell.length_b   1.000
_cell.length_c   1.000
_cell.angle_alpha   90.00
_cell.angle_beta   90.00
_cell.angle_gamma   90.00
#
_symmetry.space_group_name_H-M   'P 1'
#
loop_
_entity.id
_entity.type
_entity.pdbx_description
1 polymer ?
#
loop_
_entity_poly.entity_id
_entity_poly.type
_entity_poly.pdbx_seq_one_letter_code
_entity_poly.pdbx_strand_id
1 'polypeptide(L)'
;MSMQQIRENDLVRDEYGNYYKVVGIHAEGDTLKVLEVSNLYFETSFQYSAESLDQDSKTKPVGVFIQEQVNAYIDETQQNERPIYGIRDLMVNRIKVYAVDITQPHPMRNQTV
;
A
#
# COMPACT_ATOMS: atom_id res chain seq x y z
N MET A 1 18.06 -6.07 -7.58
CA MET A 1 17.86 -4.75 -6.92
C MET A 1 18.12 -4.92 -5.43
N SER A 2 18.70 -3.91 -4.76
CA SER A 2 18.96 -3.97 -3.32
C SER A 2 17.65 -3.80 -2.55
N MET A 3 17.22 -4.84 -1.83
CA MET A 3 16.02 -4.81 -0.96
C MET A 3 16.19 -3.89 0.26
N GLN A 4 17.40 -3.33 0.46
CA GLN A 4 17.73 -2.45 1.57
C GLN A 4 17.35 -0.98 1.30
N GLN A 5 16.92 -0.65 0.08
CA GLN A 5 16.54 0.72 -0.33
C GLN A 5 15.02 0.97 -0.33
N ILE A 6 14.28 0.09 0.34
CA ILE A 6 12.83 0.25 0.54
C ILE A 6 12.57 1.50 1.38
N ARG A 7 11.54 2.24 0.99
CA ARG A 7 11.08 3.48 1.62
C ARG A 7 9.59 3.40 1.90
N GLU A 8 9.13 4.25 2.81
CA GLU A 8 7.70 4.43 3.03
C GLU A 8 7.01 4.84 1.72
N ASN A 9 5.77 4.38 1.54
CA ASN A 9 4.98 4.48 0.31
C ASN A 9 5.46 3.59 -0.86
N ASP A 10 6.55 2.84 -0.73
CA ASP A 10 6.86 1.80 -1.72
C ASP A 10 5.75 0.74 -1.76
N LEU A 11 5.62 0.10 -2.92
CA LEU A 11 4.68 -0.99 -3.11
C LEU A 11 5.33 -2.35 -2.91
N VAL A 12 4.58 -3.22 -2.25
CA VAL A 12 4.89 -4.63 -2.06
C VAL A 12 3.74 -5.45 -2.64
N ARG A 13 4.05 -6.55 -3.33
CA ARG A 13 3.06 -7.46 -3.91
C ARG A 13 3.22 -8.87 -3.35
N ASP A 14 2.11 -9.53 -3.07
CA ASP A 14 2.10 -10.95 -2.73
C ASP A 14 2.01 -11.86 -3.97
N GLU A 15 2.01 -13.17 -3.76
CA GLU A 15 1.83 -14.18 -4.81
C GLU A 15 0.39 -14.28 -5.35
N TYR A 16 -0.60 -13.71 -4.67
CA TYR A 16 -2.02 -13.75 -5.03
C TYR A 16 -2.45 -12.52 -5.84
N GLY A 17 -1.54 -11.55 -6.04
CA GLY A 17 -1.79 -10.33 -6.79
C GLY A 17 -2.30 -9.16 -5.94
N ASN A 18 -2.29 -9.28 -4.61
CA ASN A 18 -2.60 -8.16 -3.73
C ASN A 18 -1.40 -7.22 -3.63
N TYR A 19 -1.70 -5.93 -3.60
CA TYR A 19 -0.72 -4.88 -3.41
C TYR A 19 -0.86 -4.31 -2.01
N TYR A 20 0.29 -3.97 -1.43
CA TYR A 20 0.43 -3.40 -0.10
C TYR A 20 1.33 -2.18 -0.18
N LYS A 21 1.04 -1.20 0.65
CA LYS A 21 1.83 0.01 0.83
C LYS A 21 2.73 -0.15 2.05
N VAL A 22 4.00 0.20 1.94
CA VAL A 22 4.90 0.27 3.11
C VAL A 22 4.49 1.47 3.96
N VAL A 23 4.07 1.18 5.20
CA VAL A 23 3.61 2.19 6.18
C VAL A 23 4.57 2.34 7.36
N GLY A 24 5.53 1.42 7.51
CA GLY A 24 6.56 1.51 8.54
C GLY A 24 7.81 0.71 8.17
N ILE A 25 8.97 1.23 8.58
CA ILE A 25 10.28 0.65 8.29
C ILE A 25 11.07 0.61 9.60
N HIS A 26 11.56 -0.58 9.97
CA HIS A 26 12.47 -0.72 11.10
C HIS A 26 13.79 -1.33 10.64
N ALA A 27 14.86 -0.55 10.82
CA ALA A 27 16.23 -0.92 10.49
C ALA A 27 17.10 -1.02 11.74
N GLU A 28 18.07 -1.93 11.72
CA GLU A 28 19.15 -2.01 12.69
C GLU A 28 20.44 -1.54 12.00
N GLY A 29 20.89 -0.32 12.31
CA GLY A 29 21.96 0.33 11.56
C GLY A 29 21.54 0.56 10.10
N ASP A 30 22.42 0.18 9.16
CA ASP A 30 22.16 0.30 7.72
C ASP A 30 21.39 -0.89 7.13
N THR A 31 20.88 -1.80 7.97
CA THR A 31 20.20 -3.02 7.52
C THR A 31 18.72 -3.00 7.88
N LEU A 32 17.87 -3.04 6.86
CA LEU A 32 16.44 -3.25 6.98
C LEU A 32 16.14 -4.64 7.57
N LYS A 33 15.34 -4.67 8.65
CA LYS A 33 14.95 -5.91 9.34
C LYS A 33 13.46 -6.19 9.26
N VAL A 34 12.65 -5.14 9.35
CA VAL A 34 11.20 -5.27 9.43
C VAL A 34 10.54 -4.22 8.54
N LEU A 35 9.50 -4.65 7.84
CA LEU A 35 8.56 -3.81 7.13
C LEU A 35 7.16 -4.02 7.69
N GLU A 36 6.48 -2.90 7.92
CA GLU A 36 5.05 -2.87 8.16
C GLU A 36 4.38 -2.45 6.86
N VAL A 37 3.40 -3.26 6.44
CA VAL A 37 2.69 -3.05 5.18
C VAL A 37 1.20 -3.03 5.44
N SER A 38 0.47 -2.17 4.75
CA SER A 38 -0.98 -2.12 4.81
C SER A 38 -1.57 -2.42 3.43
N ASN A 39 -2.70 -3.10 3.37
CA ASN A 39 -3.30 -3.46 2.09
C ASN A 39 -3.67 -2.18 1.33
N LEU A 40 -3.23 -2.07 0.06
CA LEU A 40 -3.38 -0.84 -0.71
C LEU A 40 -4.85 -0.49 -0.92
N TYR A 41 -5.70 -1.49 -1.23
CA TYR A 41 -7.13 -1.28 -1.39
C TYR A 41 -7.79 -0.78 -0.10
N PHE A 42 -7.38 -1.34 1.04
CA PHE A 42 -7.83 -0.87 2.36
C PHE A 42 -7.40 0.57 2.61
N GLU A 43 -6.13 0.92 2.47
CA GLU A 43 -5.63 2.30 2.64
C GLU A 43 -6.36 3.30 1.74
N THR A 44 -6.52 2.98 0.46
CA THR A 44 -7.22 3.83 -0.51
C THR A 44 -8.67 4.06 -0.10
N SER A 45 -9.34 3.08 0.51
CA SER A 45 -10.73 3.24 0.95
C SER A 45 -10.93 4.29 2.05
N PHE A 46 -9.88 4.66 2.78
CA PHE A 46 -9.91 5.71 3.82
C PHE A 46 -9.42 7.07 3.34
N GLN A 47 -8.95 7.19 2.08
CA GLN A 47 -8.40 8.45 1.54
C GLN A 47 -9.46 9.36 0.92
N TYR A 48 -10.65 8.84 0.64
CA TYR A 48 -11.70 9.57 -0.05
C TYR A 48 -12.99 9.55 0.77
N SER A 49 -13.63 10.71 0.88
CA SER A 49 -15.00 10.82 1.39
C SER A 49 -15.99 10.85 0.23
N ALA A 50 -17.23 10.43 0.49
CA ALA A 50 -18.28 10.47 -0.55
C ALA A 50 -18.53 11.89 -1.09
N GLU A 51 -18.19 12.91 -0.30
CA GLU A 51 -18.32 14.31 -0.66
C GLU A 51 -17.24 14.77 -1.65
N SER A 52 -16.02 14.20 -1.59
CA SER A 52 -14.90 14.54 -2.47
C SER A 52 -14.94 13.86 -3.84
N LEU A 53 -15.87 12.92 -4.06
CA LEU A 53 -16.08 12.27 -5.34
C LEU A 53 -16.74 13.21 -6.37
N ASP A 54 -16.27 13.16 -7.60
CA ASP A 54 -16.91 13.82 -8.73
C ASP A 54 -18.28 13.19 -9.07
N GLN A 55 -19.08 13.88 -9.90
CA GLN A 55 -20.43 13.41 -10.24
C GLN A 55 -20.41 12.06 -10.94
N ASP A 56 -19.42 11.81 -11.79
CA ASP A 56 -19.29 10.54 -12.52
C ASP A 56 -18.97 9.37 -11.57
N SER A 57 -18.05 9.56 -10.62
CA SER A 57 -17.74 8.54 -9.61
C SER A 57 -18.90 8.27 -8.65
N LYS A 58 -19.78 9.26 -8.41
CA LYS A 58 -21.01 9.08 -7.61
C LYS A 58 -22.04 8.17 -8.28
N THR A 59 -21.97 7.96 -9.59
CA THR A 59 -22.88 7.05 -10.31
C THR A 59 -22.40 5.59 -10.33
N LYS A 60 -21.13 5.35 -10.00
CA LYS A 60 -20.52 4.01 -9.94
C LYS A 60 -20.59 3.45 -8.51
N PRO A 61 -20.54 2.12 -8.34
CA PRO A 61 -20.28 1.53 -7.03
C PRO A 61 -18.94 2.04 -6.47
N VAL A 62 -18.90 2.42 -5.18
CA VAL A 62 -17.69 2.96 -4.52
C VAL A 62 -16.48 2.04 -4.69
N GLY A 63 -16.67 0.71 -4.68
CA GLY A 63 -15.59 -0.24 -4.91
C GLY A 63 -14.94 -0.14 -6.29
N VAL A 64 -15.69 0.24 -7.33
CA VAL A 64 -15.14 0.46 -8.68
C VAL A 64 -14.24 1.69 -8.68
N PHE A 65 -14.68 2.79 -8.04
CA PHE A 65 -13.85 3.98 -7.88
C PHE A 65 -12.55 3.67 -7.13
N ILE A 66 -12.62 2.97 -6.00
CA ILE A 66 -11.42 2.58 -5.23
C ILE A 66 -10.49 1.72 -6.09
N GLN A 67 -11.03 0.76 -6.84
CA GLN A 67 -10.23 -0.08 -7.73
C GLN A 67 -9.53 0.73 -8.83
N GLU A 68 -10.20 1.71 -9.43
CA GLU A 68 -9.61 2.64 -10.41
C GLU A 68 -8.44 3.44 -9.78
N GLN A 69 -8.61 3.95 -8.55
CA GLN A 69 -7.55 4.67 -7.83
C GLN A 69 -6.36 3.76 -7.47
N VAL A 70 -6.62 2.53 -7.01
CA VAL A 70 -5.57 1.54 -6.72
C VAL A 70 -4.76 1.23 -7.97
N ASN A 71 -5.42 0.97 -9.10
CA ASN A 71 -4.74 0.68 -10.36
C ASN A 71 -3.93 1.88 -10.85
N ALA A 72 -4.49 3.09 -10.78
CA ALA A 72 -3.78 4.31 -11.14
C ALA A 72 -2.49 4.50 -10.32
N TYR A 73 -2.54 4.22 -9.01
CA TYR A 73 -1.36 4.30 -8.14
C TYR A 73 -0.27 3.27 -8.51
N ILE A 74 -0.68 2.04 -8.87
CA ILE A 74 0.25 1.00 -9.33
C ILE A 74 0.89 1.42 -10.66
N ASP A 75 0.08 1.91 -11.61
CA ASP A 75 0.54 2.35 -12.92
C ASP A 75 1.52 3.53 -12.78
N GLU A 76 1.20 4.52 -11.93
CA GLU A 76 2.10 5.63 -11.63
C GLU A 76 3.43 5.15 -11.03
N THR A 77 3.38 4.21 -10.08
CA THR A 77 4.58 3.63 -9.46
C THR A 77 5.48 2.96 -10.51
N GLN A 78 4.87 2.23 -11.46
CA GLN A 78 5.58 1.58 -12.56
C GLN A 78 6.16 2.60 -13.55
N GLN A 79 5.40 3.63 -13.91
CA GLN A 79 5.85 4.71 -14.80
C GLN A 79 7.02 5.50 -14.21
N ASN A 80 7.04 5.69 -12.90
CA ASN A 80 8.13 6.32 -12.16
C ASN A 80 9.35 5.42 -11.97
N GLU A 81 9.36 4.22 -12.58
CA GLU A 81 10.42 3.22 -12.46
C GLU A 81 10.74 2.83 -11.00
N ARG A 82 9.78 3.03 -10.08
CA ARG A 82 9.96 2.67 -8.67
C ARG A 82 9.74 1.16 -8.52
N PRO A 83 10.63 0.42 -7.83
CA PRO A 83 10.49 -1.03 -7.70
C PRO A 83 9.23 -1.40 -6.91
N ILE A 84 8.54 -2.44 -7.38
CA ILE A 84 7.49 -3.13 -6.63
C ILE A 84 8.08 -4.44 -6.11
N TYR A 85 8.16 -4.57 -4.80
CA TYR A 85 8.87 -5.68 -4.16
C TYR A 85 7.95 -6.88 -3.93
N GLY A 86 8.43 -8.11 -4.15
CA GLY A 86 7.65 -9.30 -3.79
C GLY A 86 7.78 -9.63 -2.31
N ILE A 87 6.68 -9.91 -1.59
CA ILE A 87 6.72 -10.34 -0.17
C ILE A 87 7.68 -11.52 0.01
N ARG A 88 7.61 -12.50 -0.90
CA ARG A 88 8.48 -13.67 -0.87
C ARG A 88 9.96 -13.30 -0.98
N ASP A 89 10.31 -12.34 -1.82
CA ASP A 89 11.71 -11.90 -1.99
C ASP A 89 12.22 -11.20 -0.73
N LEU A 90 11.37 -10.42 -0.07
CA LEU A 90 11.68 -9.78 1.22
C LEU A 90 11.98 -10.83 2.29
N MET A 91 11.13 -11.85 2.40
CA MET A 91 11.30 -12.94 3.35
C MET A 91 12.57 -13.76 3.11
N VAL A 92 12.91 -14.05 1.84
CA VAL A 92 14.15 -14.74 1.47
C VAL A 92 15.39 -13.93 1.88
N ASN A 93 15.29 -12.60 1.85
CA ASN A 93 16.34 -11.68 2.31
C ASN A 93 16.30 -11.43 3.84
N ARG A 94 15.58 -12.26 4.60
CA ARG A 94 15.42 -12.17 6.06
C ARG A 94 14.81 -10.87 6.56
N ILE A 95 14.03 -10.20 5.71
CA ILE A 95 13.22 -9.05 6.10
C ILE A 95 11.85 -9.58 6.54
N LYS A 96 11.47 -9.30 7.78
CA LYS A 96 10.15 -9.66 8.29
C LYS A 96 9.12 -8.69 7.75
N VAL A 97 7.99 -9.21 7.28
CA VAL A 97 6.88 -8.40 6.79
C VAL A 97 5.70 -8.60 7.72
N TYR A 98 5.20 -7.53 8.32
CA TYR A 98 3.98 -7.52 9.12
C TYR A 98 2.90 -6.77 8.37
N ALA A 99 1.79 -7.45 8.09
CA ALA A 99 0.61 -6.82 7.51
C ALA A 99 -0.25 -6.22 8.62
N VAL A 100 -0.72 -4.99 8.43
CA VAL A 100 -1.69 -4.34 9.34
C VAL A 100 -2.98 -5.17 9.38
N ASP A 101 -3.51 -5.37 10.59
CA ASP A 101 -4.80 -6.04 10.80
C ASP A 101 -5.94 -5.12 10.38
N ILE A 102 -6.49 -5.37 9.19
CA ILE A 102 -7.59 -4.60 8.60
C ILE A 102 -8.92 -4.73 9.36
N THR A 103 -9.01 -5.67 10.31
CA THR A 103 -10.18 -5.80 11.19
C THR A 103 -10.14 -4.81 12.35
N GLN A 104 -8.97 -4.23 12.63
CA GLN A 104 -8.82 -3.15 13.60
C GLN A 104 -9.16 -1.80 12.97
N PRO A 105 -9.58 -0.81 13.78
CA PRO A 105 -9.90 0.51 13.27
C PRO A 105 -8.70 1.18 12.59
N HIS A 106 -8.90 1.71 11.38
CA HIS A 106 -7.86 2.41 10.63
C HIS A 106 -7.32 3.62 11.43
N PRO A 107 -6.00 3.90 11.44
CA PRO A 107 -5.43 5.06 12.15
C PRO A 107 -6.06 6.40 11.73
N MET A 108 -6.43 6.54 10.45
CA MET A 108 -7.09 7.74 9.92
C MET A 108 -8.60 7.81 10.17
N ARG A 109 -9.22 6.88 10.92
CA ARG A 109 -10.69 6.85 11.14
C ARG A 109 -11.30 8.14 11.70
N ASN A 110 -10.50 8.97 12.35
CA ASN A 110 -10.91 10.22 13.00
C ASN A 110 -10.42 11.46 12.23
N GLN A 111 -9.78 11.29 11.07
CA GLN A 111 -9.32 12.39 10.24
C GLN A 111 -10.40 12.67 9.19
N THR A 112 -10.84 13.92 9.10
CA THR A 112 -11.75 14.36 8.04
C THR A 112 -10.96 14.42 6.73
N VAL A 113 -11.29 13.54 5.79
CA VAL A 113 -10.78 13.53 4.40
C VAL A 113 -11.72 14.24 3.45
#